data_AF-A0A353KT34-F1
#
_entry.id   AF-A0A353KT34-F1
#
_cell.length_a   1.000
_cell.length_b   1.000
_cell.length_c   1.000
_cell.angle_alpha   90.00
_cell.angle_beta   90.00
_cell.angle_gamma   90.00
#
_symmetry.space_group_name_H-M   'P 1'
#
loop_
_entity.id
_entity.type
_entity.pdbx_description
1 polymer ?
#
loop_
_entity_poly.entity_id
_entity_poly.type
_entity_poly.pdbx_seq_one_letter_code
_entity_poly.pdbx_strand_id
1 'polypeptide(L)'
;LAEKCAEKGIKTDERAGKKVSSEEEAYMLFAETVVKALSCEEDVKRFLVGSFGAEETDERLNILSDFSNPLYISDLAEITASLVPESEISEPLENYSRFSLLADKYNSICLLVYNGEGAENAVKKAADLAAKGIAVDPEKYGEETAAEIYDACEKADLIAIAVSTVSSPRKKFDFSFKDKSLAKKFLVNSLAIAGHEIAASINPADGLFSPSQSARTDTFAEKIRLFSRIGSKGLPL
;
A
#
# COMPACT_ATOMS: atom_id res chain seq x y z
N LEU A 1 20.09 9.15 3.76
CA LEU A 1 20.44 8.09 4.75
C LEU A 1 21.94 7.88 4.94
N ALA A 2 22.69 7.46 3.92
CA ALA A 2 24.13 7.16 4.06
C ALA A 2 24.98 8.37 4.51
N GLU A 3 24.68 9.57 4.01
CA GLU A 3 25.34 10.81 4.41
C GLU A 3 25.15 11.12 5.90
N LYS A 4 23.91 10.96 6.42
CA LYS A 4 23.59 11.12 7.85
C LYS A 4 24.34 10.12 8.75
N CYS A 5 24.54 8.88 8.29
CA CYS A 5 25.40 7.91 8.98
C CYS A 5 26.87 8.37 9.00
N ALA A 6 27.38 8.84 7.87
CA ALA A 6 28.77 9.29 7.74
C ALA A 6 29.08 10.51 8.63
N GLU A 7 28.15 11.48 8.72
CA GLU A 7 28.25 12.65 9.61
C GLU A 7 28.41 12.28 11.08
N LYS A 8 27.92 11.10 11.50
CA LYS A 8 28.00 10.59 12.87
C LYS A 8 29.07 9.51 13.05
N GLY A 9 29.93 9.30 12.05
CA GLY A 9 30.99 8.28 12.11
C GLY A 9 30.49 6.83 12.07
N ILE A 10 29.22 6.61 11.72
CA ILE A 10 28.66 5.28 11.52
C ILE A 10 29.13 4.77 10.16
N LYS A 11 29.99 3.75 10.17
CA LYS A 11 30.44 3.10 8.93
C LYS A 11 29.29 2.32 8.33
N THR A 12 28.79 2.76 7.19
CA THR A 12 27.84 2.00 6.38
C THR A 12 28.55 0.78 5.78
N ASP A 13 27.95 -0.40 5.89
CA ASP A 13 28.46 -1.65 5.29
C ASP A 13 28.72 -1.45 3.78
N GLU A 14 29.69 -2.17 3.19
CA GLU A 14 30.01 -2.13 1.74
C GLU A 14 28.78 -2.50 0.87
N ARG A 15 27.75 -3.09 1.47
CA ARG A 15 26.43 -3.33 0.87
C ARG A 15 25.63 -2.06 0.55
N ALA A 16 26.02 -0.89 1.05
CA ALA A 16 25.43 0.40 0.67
C ALA A 16 25.59 0.72 -0.82
N GLY A 17 26.48 0.00 -1.54
CA GLY A 17 26.59 0.02 -3.00
C GLY A 17 25.70 -0.99 -3.74
N LYS A 18 24.91 -1.83 -3.06
CA LYS A 18 23.90 -2.66 -3.73
C LYS A 18 22.75 -1.75 -4.16
N LYS A 19 22.35 -1.84 -5.43
CA LYS A 19 21.05 -1.34 -5.88
C LYS A 19 19.97 -1.97 -5.00
N VAL A 20 19.39 -1.18 -4.11
CA VAL A 20 18.15 -1.52 -3.42
C VAL A 20 17.02 -1.56 -4.43
N SER A 21 16.13 -2.54 -4.27
CA SER A 21 15.02 -2.78 -5.20
C SER A 21 13.74 -2.05 -4.78
N SER A 22 13.68 -1.53 -3.55
CA SER A 22 12.59 -0.69 -3.04
C SER A 22 13.07 0.27 -1.94
N GLU A 23 12.24 1.27 -1.65
CA GLU A 23 12.42 2.20 -0.52
C GLU A 23 12.40 1.49 0.84
N GLU A 24 11.49 0.54 1.03
CA GLU A 24 11.39 -0.27 2.25
C GLU A 24 12.69 -1.05 2.50
N GLU A 25 13.27 -1.65 1.46
CA GLU A 25 14.54 -2.36 1.54
C GLU A 25 15.69 -1.41 1.95
N ALA A 26 15.65 -0.15 1.49
CA ALA A 26 16.64 0.86 1.86
C ALA A 26 16.58 1.22 3.35
N TYR A 27 15.38 1.44 3.90
CA TYR A 27 15.22 1.73 5.33
C TYR A 27 15.54 0.54 6.22
N MET A 28 15.21 -0.68 5.78
CA MET A 28 15.57 -1.90 6.51
C MET A 28 17.09 -2.11 6.58
N LEU A 29 17.80 -1.95 5.46
CA LEU A 29 19.26 -2.03 5.43
C LEU A 29 19.93 -0.93 6.26
N PHE A 30 19.34 0.27 6.27
CA PHE A 30 19.77 1.35 7.13
C PHE A 30 19.58 1.00 8.61
N ALA A 31 18.40 0.52 9.01
CA ALA A 31 18.11 0.13 10.39
C ALA A 31 19.07 -0.96 10.88
N GLU A 32 19.35 -1.97 10.06
CA GLU A 32 20.37 -2.98 10.35
C GLU A 32 21.76 -2.38 10.56
N THR A 33 22.13 -1.39 9.73
CA THR A 33 23.43 -0.72 9.83
C THR A 33 23.55 0.07 11.13
N VAL A 34 22.49 0.80 11.49
CA VAL A 34 22.42 1.60 12.72
C VAL A 34 22.51 0.69 13.94
N VAL A 35 21.74 -0.40 13.98
CA VAL A 35 21.75 -1.35 15.13
C VAL A 35 23.06 -2.12 15.23
N LYS A 36 23.73 -2.43 14.12
CA LYS A 36 25.08 -3.02 14.16
C LYS A 36 26.12 -2.04 14.72
N ALA A 37 25.95 -0.75 14.45
CA ALA A 37 26.92 0.29 14.83
C ALA A 37 26.68 0.84 16.25
N LEU A 38 25.43 0.91 16.69
CA LEU A 38 25.02 1.47 17.97
C LEU A 38 24.68 0.36 18.95
N SER A 39 25.26 0.43 20.16
CA SER A 39 25.26 -0.69 21.11
C SER A 39 24.09 -0.70 22.11
N CYS A 40 23.24 0.34 22.12
CA CYS A 40 22.06 0.41 22.99
C CYS A 40 20.94 1.32 22.45
N GLU A 41 19.76 1.21 23.07
CA GLU A 41 18.53 1.95 22.76
C GLU A 41 18.68 3.46 22.86
N GLU A 42 19.34 3.97 23.88
CA GLU A 42 19.52 5.42 24.07
C GLU A 42 20.37 6.03 22.97
N ASP A 43 21.37 5.29 22.48
CA ASP A 43 22.24 5.79 21.41
C ASP A 43 21.48 5.84 20.07
N VAL A 44 20.61 4.86 19.80
CA VAL A 44 19.72 4.89 18.63
C VAL A 44 18.75 6.07 18.70
N LYS A 45 18.08 6.28 19.85
CA LYS A 45 17.15 7.41 20.03
C LYS A 45 17.87 8.75 19.87
N ARG A 46 19.04 8.93 20.49
CA ARG A 46 19.87 10.14 20.32
C ARG A 46 20.30 10.35 18.87
N PHE A 47 20.60 9.27 18.14
CA PHE A 47 20.95 9.35 16.73
C PHE A 47 19.78 9.84 15.88
N LEU A 48 18.55 9.36 16.12
CA LEU A 48 17.34 9.82 15.44
C LEU A 48 17.04 11.30 15.73
N VAL A 49 17.07 11.70 17.00
CA VAL A 49 16.90 13.11 17.40
C VAL A 49 17.93 14.01 16.73
N GLY A 50 19.21 13.63 16.82
CA GLY A 50 20.32 14.48 16.36
C GLY A 50 20.59 14.49 14.85
N SER A 51 20.06 13.52 14.09
CA SER A 51 20.37 13.37 12.65
C SER A 51 19.13 13.49 11.76
N PHE A 52 17.96 13.14 12.30
CA PHE A 52 16.66 13.18 11.61
C PHE A 52 15.68 14.17 12.24
N GLY A 53 16.08 14.86 13.32
CA GLY A 53 15.26 15.91 13.92
C GLY A 53 14.01 15.39 14.64
N ALA A 54 14.01 14.11 15.05
CA ALA A 54 12.95 13.60 15.91
C ALA A 54 12.87 14.41 17.21
N GLU A 55 11.66 14.66 17.71
CA GLU A 55 11.49 15.29 19.03
C GLU A 55 11.82 14.29 20.14
N GLU A 56 12.47 14.74 21.22
CA GLU A 56 12.75 13.87 22.37
C GLU A 56 11.47 13.31 23.02
N THR A 57 10.35 14.02 22.87
CA THR A 57 9.03 13.65 23.37
C THR A 57 8.23 12.77 22.41
N ASP A 58 8.79 12.38 21.26
CA ASP A 58 8.09 11.54 20.29
C ASP A 58 7.83 10.15 20.87
N GLU A 59 6.57 9.86 21.19
CA GLU A 59 6.16 8.60 21.81
C GLU A 59 6.52 7.37 20.96
N ARG A 60 6.71 7.53 19.64
CA ARG A 60 7.15 6.45 18.75
C ARG A 60 8.54 5.94 19.11
N LEU A 61 9.41 6.80 19.66
CA LEU A 61 10.73 6.38 20.13
C LEU A 61 10.65 5.37 21.28
N ASN A 62 9.56 5.34 22.05
CA ASN A 62 9.39 4.36 23.13
C ASN A 62 9.29 2.92 22.61
N ILE A 63 8.87 2.71 21.36
CA ILE A 63 8.83 1.40 20.70
C ILE A 63 10.26 0.84 20.53
N LEU A 64 11.25 1.73 20.43
CA LEU A 64 12.67 1.40 20.31
C LEU A 64 13.38 1.20 21.66
N SER A 65 12.64 0.91 22.73
CA SER A 65 13.22 0.73 24.08
C SER A 65 13.62 -0.71 24.42
N ASP A 66 13.47 -1.63 23.49
CA ASP A 66 13.81 -3.04 23.71
C ASP A 66 14.56 -3.61 22.51
N PHE A 67 15.89 -3.56 22.56
CA PHE A 67 16.78 -4.12 21.54
C PHE A 67 16.58 -5.63 21.31
N SER A 68 15.97 -6.35 22.26
CA SER A 68 15.69 -7.77 22.11
C SER A 68 14.39 -8.06 21.37
N ASN A 69 13.57 -7.04 21.11
CA ASN A 69 12.33 -7.14 20.35
C ASN A 69 12.64 -7.65 18.93
N PRO A 70 12.04 -8.78 18.49
CA PRO A 70 12.23 -9.31 17.15
C PRO A 70 11.84 -8.34 16.02
N LEU A 71 11.01 -7.33 16.33
CA LEU A 71 10.57 -6.31 15.39
C LEU A 71 11.43 -5.04 15.41
N TYR A 72 12.47 -4.96 16.25
CA TYR A 72 13.23 -3.74 16.47
C TYR A 72 13.76 -3.08 15.19
N ILE A 73 14.30 -3.89 14.27
CA ILE A 73 14.81 -3.40 12.99
C ILE A 73 13.69 -2.80 12.14
N SER A 74 12.54 -3.46 12.10
CA SER A 74 11.36 -2.99 11.36
C SER A 74 10.81 -1.70 11.97
N ASP A 75 10.68 -1.64 13.30
CA ASP A 75 10.18 -0.48 14.03
C ASP A 75 11.11 0.74 13.79
N LEU A 76 12.43 0.52 13.80
CA LEU A 76 13.42 1.57 13.52
C LEU A 76 13.35 2.05 12.06
N ALA A 77 13.17 1.13 11.11
CA ALA A 77 13.02 1.47 9.69
C ALA A 77 11.79 2.35 9.46
N GLU A 78 10.63 1.98 10.03
CA GLU A 78 9.38 2.74 9.91
C GLU A 78 9.48 4.14 10.52
N ILE A 79 10.03 4.23 11.74
CA ILE A 79 10.23 5.53 12.41
C ILE A 79 11.15 6.41 11.56
N THR A 80 12.26 5.86 11.06
CA THR A 80 13.19 6.61 10.20
C THR A 80 12.50 7.09 8.93
N ALA A 81 11.74 6.22 8.24
CA ALA A 81 11.01 6.59 7.03
C ALA A 81 10.05 7.76 7.28
N SER A 82 9.34 7.75 8.41
CA SER A 82 8.41 8.84 8.76
C SER A 82 9.10 10.18 9.07
N LEU A 83 10.40 10.19 9.35
CA LEU A 83 11.19 11.38 9.65
C LEU A 83 11.90 11.94 8.41
N VAL A 84 11.94 11.18 7.31
CA VAL A 84 12.50 11.63 6.04
C VAL A 84 11.37 12.24 5.19
N PRO A 85 11.46 13.51 4.79
CA PRO A 85 10.45 14.14 3.94
C PRO A 85 10.30 13.41 2.59
N GLU A 86 9.06 13.17 2.15
CA GLU A 86 8.70 12.50 0.87
C GLU A 86 9.40 13.09 -0.37
N SER A 87 9.91 14.33 -0.30
CA SER A 87 10.54 15.05 -1.42
C SER A 87 11.91 14.51 -1.88
N GLU A 88 12.49 13.51 -1.20
CA GLU A 88 13.81 12.95 -1.55
C GLU A 88 13.77 11.60 -2.28
N ILE A 89 12.59 11.02 -2.50
CA ILE A 89 12.44 9.71 -3.16
C ILE A 89 11.75 9.90 -4.51
N SER A 90 12.56 10.15 -5.53
CA SER A 90 12.12 10.15 -6.92
C SER A 90 12.35 8.75 -7.50
N GLU A 91 11.40 7.84 -7.35
CA GLU A 91 11.36 6.70 -8.27
C GLU A 91 11.12 7.22 -9.69
N PRO A 92 11.89 6.78 -10.70
CA PRO A 92 11.64 7.19 -12.07
C PRO A 92 10.24 6.72 -12.50
N LEU A 93 9.36 7.69 -12.79
CA LEU A 93 7.99 7.56 -13.33
C LEU A 93 7.85 6.69 -14.59
N GLU A 94 8.96 6.24 -15.17
CA GLU A 94 9.01 5.43 -16.38
C GLU A 94 8.71 3.95 -16.07
N ASN A 95 7.45 3.61 -15.75
CA ASN A 95 6.77 2.39 -16.25
C ASN A 95 5.43 2.02 -15.62
N TYR A 96 4.65 2.94 -15.05
CA TYR A 96 3.32 2.57 -14.51
C TYR A 96 2.41 1.90 -15.55
N SER A 97 2.47 2.30 -16.83
CA SER A 97 1.75 1.62 -17.93
C SER A 97 2.30 0.24 -18.27
N ARG A 98 3.60 -0.01 -18.05
CA ARG A 98 4.18 -1.36 -18.17
C ARG A 98 3.82 -2.25 -16.98
N PHE A 99 3.60 -1.66 -15.81
CA PHE A 99 3.13 -2.39 -14.63
C PHE A 99 1.72 -2.92 -14.83
N SER A 100 0.79 -2.11 -15.36
CA SER A 100 -0.57 -2.60 -15.68
C SER A 100 -0.57 -3.69 -16.75
N LEU A 101 0.27 -3.57 -17.79
CA LEU A 101 0.48 -4.64 -18.78
C LEU A 101 1.06 -5.92 -18.17
N LEU A 102 1.96 -5.79 -17.19
CA LEU A 102 2.53 -6.93 -16.47
C LEU A 102 1.48 -7.60 -15.58
N ALA A 103 0.63 -6.82 -14.91
CA ALA A 103 -0.48 -7.33 -14.14
C ALA A 103 -1.47 -8.11 -15.03
N ASP A 104 -1.85 -7.56 -16.18
CA ASP A 104 -2.71 -8.23 -17.16
C ASP A 104 -2.12 -9.56 -17.62
N LYS A 105 -0.79 -9.64 -17.85
CA LYS A 105 -0.09 -10.89 -18.21
C LYS A 105 -0.27 -11.99 -17.16
N TYR A 106 -0.33 -11.64 -15.88
CA TYR A 106 -0.51 -12.59 -14.78
C TYR A 106 -1.95 -12.69 -14.28
N ASN A 107 -2.92 -12.10 -15.01
CA ASN A 107 -4.33 -11.99 -14.57
C ASN A 107 -4.45 -11.40 -13.16
N SER A 108 -3.63 -10.40 -12.85
CA SER A 108 -3.72 -9.62 -11.62
C SER A 108 -4.48 -8.33 -11.87
N ILE A 109 -5.15 -7.82 -10.83
CA ILE A 109 -5.87 -6.55 -10.90
C ILE A 109 -4.92 -5.42 -10.48
N CYS A 110 -4.51 -4.59 -11.43
CA CYS A 110 -3.75 -3.39 -11.14
C CYS A 110 -4.69 -2.26 -10.67
N LEU A 111 -4.38 -1.65 -9.53
CA LEU A 111 -5.15 -0.55 -8.94
C LEU A 111 -4.29 0.70 -8.80
N LEU A 112 -4.89 1.87 -9.05
CA LEU A 112 -4.30 3.16 -8.71
C LEU A 112 -4.49 3.41 -7.21
N VAL A 113 -3.42 3.73 -6.48
CA VAL A 113 -3.54 4.20 -5.10
C VAL A 113 -3.96 5.66 -5.11
N TYR A 114 -5.07 5.97 -4.44
CA TYR A 114 -5.59 7.33 -4.32
C TYR A 114 -4.66 8.22 -3.49
N ASN A 115 -4.33 9.39 -4.04
CA ASN A 115 -3.36 10.31 -3.47
C ASN A 115 -3.95 11.68 -3.06
N GLY A 116 -5.28 11.78 -2.95
CA GLY A 116 -5.96 13.01 -2.55
C GLY A 116 -6.35 13.97 -3.69
N GLU A 117 -6.18 13.56 -4.95
CA GLU A 117 -6.69 14.32 -6.09
C GLU A 117 -8.23 14.22 -6.23
N GLY A 118 -8.91 15.14 -6.93
CA GLY A 118 -10.37 15.01 -7.11
C GLY A 118 -10.77 13.69 -7.80
N ALA A 119 -11.95 13.14 -7.46
CA ALA A 119 -12.39 11.81 -7.93
C ALA A 119 -12.38 11.66 -9.46
N GLU A 120 -12.80 12.69 -10.20
CA GLU A 120 -12.75 12.70 -11.67
C GLU A 120 -11.32 12.60 -12.21
N ASN A 121 -10.37 13.30 -11.58
CA ASN A 121 -8.96 13.25 -11.96
C ASN A 121 -8.37 11.86 -11.65
N ALA A 122 -8.70 11.29 -10.49
CA ALA A 122 -8.27 9.95 -10.11
C ALA A 122 -8.75 8.89 -11.12
N VAL A 123 -10.02 8.97 -11.55
CA VAL A 123 -10.57 8.09 -12.60
C VAL A 123 -9.86 8.27 -13.94
N LYS A 124 -9.65 9.52 -14.36
CA LYS A 124 -8.93 9.81 -15.60
C LYS A 124 -7.52 9.23 -15.58
N LYS A 125 -6.80 9.43 -14.47
CA LYS A 125 -5.44 8.91 -14.28
C LYS A 125 -5.41 7.38 -14.24
N ALA A 126 -6.39 6.74 -13.59
CA ALA A 126 -6.53 5.29 -13.60
C ALA A 126 -6.69 4.76 -15.04
N ALA A 127 -7.52 5.43 -15.86
CA ALA A 127 -7.69 5.10 -17.27
C ALA A 127 -6.41 5.32 -18.09
N ASP A 128 -5.73 6.45 -17.91
CA ASP A 128 -4.46 6.77 -18.60
C ASP A 128 -3.36 5.73 -18.29
N LEU A 129 -3.41 5.13 -17.10
CA LEU A 129 -2.49 4.07 -16.66
C LEU A 129 -2.98 2.65 -16.97
N ALA A 130 -4.15 2.51 -17.57
CA ALA A 130 -4.85 1.23 -17.79
C ALA A 130 -5.07 0.41 -16.50
N ALA A 131 -5.17 1.08 -15.34
CA ALA A 131 -5.57 0.45 -14.09
C ALA A 131 -7.04 0.00 -14.17
N LYS A 132 -7.39 -1.07 -13.46
CA LYS A 132 -8.74 -1.63 -13.44
C LYS A 132 -9.59 -1.07 -12.29
N GLY A 133 -9.00 -0.23 -11.45
CA GLY A 133 -9.64 0.28 -10.25
C GLY A 133 -8.78 1.26 -9.46
N ILE A 134 -9.35 1.72 -8.35
CA ILE A 134 -8.75 2.68 -7.42
C ILE A 134 -8.83 2.11 -6.00
N ALA A 135 -7.71 2.17 -5.29
CA ALA A 135 -7.61 1.86 -3.88
C ALA A 135 -7.59 3.17 -3.08
N VAL A 136 -8.57 3.36 -2.19
CA VAL A 136 -8.68 4.54 -1.31
C VAL A 136 -8.50 4.13 0.14
N ASP A 137 -7.76 4.92 0.92
CA ASP A 137 -7.63 4.73 2.36
C ASP A 137 -8.64 5.62 3.09
N PRO A 138 -9.75 5.06 3.64
CA PRO A 138 -10.77 5.85 4.31
C PRO A 138 -10.30 6.45 5.63
N GLU A 139 -9.26 5.90 6.28
CA GLU A 139 -8.67 6.49 7.49
C GLU A 139 -7.94 7.79 7.14
N LYS A 140 -7.23 7.79 6.00
CA LYS A 140 -6.44 8.94 5.54
C LYS A 140 -7.30 10.06 4.94
N TYR A 141 -8.30 9.71 4.12
CA TYR A 141 -9.06 10.69 3.32
C TYR A 141 -10.52 10.88 3.77
N GLY A 142 -11.01 10.03 4.68
CA GLY A 142 -12.39 10.07 5.18
C GLY A 142 -13.40 9.29 4.34
N GLU A 143 -14.51 8.92 4.99
CA GLU A 143 -15.58 8.11 4.38
C GLU A 143 -16.34 8.84 3.25
N GLU A 144 -16.48 10.16 3.33
CA GLU A 144 -17.15 10.96 2.30
C GLU A 144 -16.36 10.90 0.97
N THR A 145 -15.05 11.15 1.03
CA THR A 145 -14.17 10.99 -0.13
C THR A 145 -14.14 9.54 -0.63
N ALA A 146 -14.14 8.55 0.26
CA ALA A 146 -14.23 7.15 -0.15
C ALA A 146 -15.54 6.85 -0.92
N ALA A 147 -16.67 7.46 -0.51
CA ALA A 147 -17.94 7.34 -1.21
C ALA A 147 -17.90 8.01 -2.59
N GLU A 148 -17.34 9.22 -2.69
CA GLU A 148 -17.16 9.92 -3.97
C GLU A 148 -16.30 9.11 -4.95
N ILE A 149 -15.20 8.53 -4.47
CA ILE A 149 -14.33 7.66 -5.28
C ILE A 149 -15.06 6.41 -5.72
N TYR A 150 -15.84 5.78 -4.82
CA TYR A 150 -16.65 4.61 -5.17
C TYR A 150 -17.62 4.93 -6.31
N ASP A 151 -18.41 6.00 -6.16
CA ASP A 151 -19.44 6.37 -7.14
C ASP A 151 -18.81 6.82 -8.48
N ALA A 152 -17.64 7.45 -8.45
CA ALA A 152 -16.89 7.81 -9.66
C ALA A 152 -16.35 6.56 -10.38
N CYS A 153 -15.81 5.59 -9.64
CA CYS A 153 -15.35 4.33 -10.20
C CYS A 153 -16.50 3.52 -10.80
N GLU A 154 -17.64 3.42 -10.11
CA GLU A 154 -18.81 2.69 -10.60
C GLU A 154 -19.33 3.24 -11.93
N LYS A 155 -19.32 4.57 -12.10
CA LYS A 155 -19.69 5.22 -13.38
C LYS A 155 -18.70 4.97 -14.51
N ALA A 156 -17.44 4.65 -14.17
CA ALA A 156 -16.35 4.44 -15.11
C ALA A 156 -16.02 2.96 -15.33
N ASP A 157 -16.85 2.03 -14.83
CA ASP A 157 -16.61 0.58 -14.84
C ASP A 157 -15.25 0.18 -14.23
N LEU A 158 -14.81 0.93 -13.21
CA LEU A 158 -13.61 0.67 -12.41
C LEU A 158 -13.99 0.09 -11.05
N ILE A 159 -13.15 -0.79 -10.51
CA ILE A 159 -13.37 -1.32 -9.16
C ILE A 159 -12.80 -0.36 -8.10
N ALA A 160 -13.61 0.03 -7.12
CA ALA A 160 -13.13 0.77 -5.96
C ALA A 160 -12.90 -0.17 -4.78
N ILE A 161 -11.73 -0.12 -4.14
CA ILE A 161 -11.49 -0.83 -2.88
C ILE A 161 -11.08 0.12 -1.77
N ALA A 162 -11.51 -0.22 -0.57
CA ALA A 162 -11.03 0.40 0.64
C ALA A 162 -9.79 -0.37 1.11
N VAL A 163 -8.65 0.30 1.12
CA VAL A 163 -7.43 -0.24 1.71
C VAL A 163 -7.26 0.38 3.08
N SER A 164 -6.77 -0.40 4.03
CA SER A 164 -6.12 0.14 5.20
C SER A 164 -4.68 -0.30 5.10
N THR A 165 -3.79 0.67 5.19
CA THR A 165 -2.37 0.40 5.25
C THR A 165 -2.05 -0.23 6.60
N VAL A 166 -1.56 -1.48 6.59
CA VAL A 166 -0.81 -2.01 7.73
C VAL A 166 0.61 -1.51 7.57
N SER A 167 0.87 -0.33 8.10
CA SER A 167 2.22 0.24 8.08
C SER A 167 3.15 -0.46 9.07
N SER A 168 2.58 -1.13 10.09
CA SER A 168 3.35 -1.81 11.12
C SER A 168 2.72 -3.16 11.51
N PRO A 169 3.53 -4.16 11.91
CA PRO A 169 3.04 -5.46 12.39
C PRO A 169 2.09 -5.38 13.58
N ARG A 170 2.08 -4.24 14.29
CA ARG A 170 1.26 -3.99 15.47
C ARG A 170 0.00 -3.17 15.17
N LYS A 171 -0.13 -2.58 13.97
CA LYS A 171 -1.32 -1.83 13.59
C LYS A 171 -2.49 -2.81 13.48
N LYS A 172 -3.47 -2.63 14.37
CA LYS A 172 -4.72 -3.38 14.27
C LYS A 172 -5.48 -2.88 13.05
N PHE A 173 -5.97 -3.81 12.25
CA PHE A 173 -6.97 -3.50 11.24
C PHE A 173 -8.26 -3.04 11.95
N ASP A 174 -8.57 -1.75 11.88
CA ASP A 174 -9.85 -1.21 12.31
C ASP A 174 -10.60 -0.67 11.10
N PHE A 175 -11.29 -1.57 10.39
CA PHE A 175 -12.21 -1.17 9.33
C PHE A 175 -13.60 -0.97 9.91
N SER A 176 -13.81 0.13 10.64
CA SER A 176 -15.14 0.52 11.10
C SER A 176 -15.65 1.74 10.33
N PHE A 177 -16.09 1.50 9.08
CA PHE A 177 -16.97 2.44 8.38
C PHE A 177 -18.19 2.74 9.26
N LYS A 178 -18.45 4.02 9.53
CA LYS A 178 -19.68 4.49 10.17
C LYS A 178 -20.88 4.18 9.28
N ASP A 179 -20.74 4.39 7.98
CA ASP A 179 -21.76 3.99 7.01
C ASP A 179 -21.64 2.50 6.65
N LYS A 180 -22.51 1.68 7.24
CA LYS A 180 -22.61 0.24 6.95
C LYS A 180 -22.97 -0.08 5.50
N SER A 181 -23.69 0.81 4.81
CA SER A 181 -24.03 0.65 3.39
C SER A 181 -22.79 0.77 2.53
N LEU A 182 -21.98 1.82 2.77
CA LEU A 182 -20.69 2.02 2.12
C LEU A 182 -19.71 0.89 2.44
N ALA A 183 -19.65 0.45 3.70
CA ALA A 183 -18.85 -0.69 4.13
C ALA A 183 -19.18 -1.95 3.30
N LYS A 184 -20.47 -2.21 3.10
CA LYS A 184 -20.95 -3.36 2.32
C LYS A 184 -20.59 -3.23 0.84
N LYS A 185 -20.68 -2.03 0.25
CA LYS A 185 -20.25 -1.77 -1.13
C LYS A 185 -18.77 -2.13 -1.32
N PHE A 186 -17.90 -1.65 -0.44
CA PHE A 186 -16.47 -1.98 -0.48
C PHE A 186 -16.19 -3.46 -0.23
N LEU A 187 -16.88 -4.09 0.73
CA LEU A 187 -16.76 -5.53 0.97
C LEU A 187 -17.14 -6.34 -0.27
N VAL A 188 -18.23 -5.98 -0.96
CA VAL A 188 -18.66 -6.65 -2.19
C VAL A 188 -17.58 -6.56 -3.27
N ASN A 189 -16.95 -5.40 -3.44
CA ASN A 189 -15.84 -5.22 -4.38
C ASN A 189 -14.61 -6.05 -3.98
N SER A 190 -14.22 -6.06 -2.71
CA SER A 190 -13.10 -6.89 -2.22
C SER A 190 -13.35 -8.38 -2.44
N LEU A 191 -14.58 -8.85 -2.21
CA LEU A 191 -14.98 -10.22 -2.52
C LEU A 191 -14.98 -10.49 -4.03
N ALA A 192 -15.29 -9.49 -4.87
CA ALA A 192 -15.20 -9.63 -6.32
C ALA A 192 -13.75 -9.79 -6.79
N ILE A 193 -12.78 -9.13 -6.14
CA ILE A 193 -11.35 -9.37 -6.37
C ILE A 193 -10.98 -10.80 -6.01
N ALA A 194 -11.35 -11.28 -4.82
CA ALA A 194 -11.10 -12.66 -4.43
C ALA A 194 -11.74 -13.67 -5.41
N GLY A 195 -12.96 -13.39 -5.86
CA GLY A 195 -13.64 -14.19 -6.87
C GLY A 195 -12.92 -14.18 -8.21
N HIS A 196 -12.37 -13.04 -8.62
CA HIS A 196 -11.54 -12.92 -9.83
C HIS A 196 -10.31 -13.82 -9.72
N GLU A 197 -9.58 -13.76 -8.60
CA GLU A 197 -8.39 -14.59 -8.37
C GLU A 197 -8.72 -16.08 -8.45
N ILE A 198 -9.82 -16.51 -7.80
CA ILE A 198 -10.28 -17.91 -7.86
C ILE A 198 -10.57 -18.31 -9.32
N ALA A 199 -11.37 -17.52 -10.04
CA ALA A 199 -11.74 -17.84 -11.42
C ALA A 199 -10.52 -17.87 -12.36
N ALA A 200 -9.68 -16.83 -12.30
CA ALA A 200 -8.50 -16.68 -13.13
C ALA A 200 -7.44 -17.75 -12.85
N SER A 201 -7.37 -18.26 -11.61
CA SER A 201 -6.47 -19.37 -11.25
C SER A 201 -6.86 -20.71 -11.89
N ILE A 202 -8.15 -20.92 -12.15
CA ILE A 202 -8.67 -22.12 -12.84
C ILE A 202 -8.55 -21.93 -14.36
N ASN A 203 -9.00 -20.78 -14.85
CA ASN A 203 -8.93 -20.42 -16.26
C ASN A 203 -8.80 -18.88 -16.39
N PRO A 204 -7.66 -18.38 -16.90
CA PRO A 204 -7.43 -16.95 -17.14
C PRO A 204 -8.56 -16.21 -17.87
N ALA A 205 -9.22 -16.89 -18.82
CA ALA A 205 -10.31 -16.30 -19.60
C ALA A 205 -11.61 -16.10 -18.81
N ASP A 206 -11.69 -16.60 -17.58
CA ASP A 206 -12.86 -16.44 -16.71
C ASP A 206 -12.67 -15.32 -15.68
N GLY A 207 -11.58 -14.55 -15.74
CA GLY A 207 -11.37 -13.40 -14.86
C GLY A 207 -12.31 -12.22 -15.14
N LEU A 208 -12.68 -11.48 -14.09
CA LEU A 208 -13.54 -10.28 -14.11
C LEU A 208 -13.27 -9.29 -15.26
N PHE A 209 -11.99 -9.00 -15.54
CA PHE A 209 -11.56 -8.05 -16.57
C PHE A 209 -11.06 -8.72 -17.87
N SER A 210 -11.30 -10.02 -18.03
CA SER A 210 -10.87 -10.74 -19.23
C SER A 210 -11.66 -10.30 -20.47
N PRO A 211 -11.06 -10.34 -21.68
CA PRO A 211 -11.76 -9.98 -22.91
C PRO A 211 -13.04 -10.79 -23.15
N SER A 212 -13.06 -12.06 -22.74
CA SER A 212 -14.21 -12.97 -22.81
C SER A 212 -15.37 -12.55 -21.91
N GLN A 213 -15.09 -11.98 -20.73
CA GLN A 213 -16.13 -11.38 -19.87
C GLN A 213 -16.52 -9.99 -20.37
N SER A 214 -15.61 -9.22 -20.98
CA SER A 214 -15.94 -7.95 -21.63
C SER A 214 -16.84 -8.11 -22.86
N ALA A 215 -16.80 -9.27 -23.52
CA ALA A 215 -17.66 -9.61 -24.66
C ALA A 215 -19.07 -10.09 -24.24
N ARG A 216 -19.29 -10.39 -22.95
CA ARG A 216 -20.63 -10.68 -22.42
C ARG A 216 -21.42 -9.38 -22.23
N THR A 217 -22.72 -9.42 -22.47
CA THR A 217 -23.65 -8.29 -22.36
C THR A 217 -23.94 -7.86 -20.90
N ASP A 218 -23.23 -8.42 -19.93
CA ASP A 218 -23.42 -8.14 -18.52
C ASP A 218 -22.86 -6.75 -18.19
N THR A 219 -23.63 -5.96 -17.42
CA THR A 219 -23.18 -4.69 -16.86
C THR A 219 -22.04 -4.90 -15.86
N PHE A 220 -21.22 -3.88 -15.61
CA PHE A 220 -20.14 -3.98 -14.62
C PHE A 220 -20.66 -4.35 -13.23
N ALA A 221 -21.79 -3.78 -12.80
CA ALA A 221 -22.45 -4.14 -11.55
C ALA A 221 -22.86 -5.62 -11.49
N GLU A 222 -23.34 -6.21 -12.59
CA GLU A 222 -23.65 -7.64 -12.65
C GLU A 222 -22.42 -8.52 -12.56
N LYS A 223 -21.32 -8.10 -13.21
CA LYS A 223 -20.02 -8.77 -13.10
C LYS A 223 -19.52 -8.74 -11.65
N ILE A 224 -19.49 -7.57 -11.01
CA ILE A 224 -19.11 -7.45 -9.59
C ILE A 224 -19.95 -8.38 -8.71
N ARG A 225 -21.28 -8.46 -8.91
CA ARG A 225 -22.14 -9.39 -8.18
C ARG A 225 -21.77 -10.85 -8.41
N LEU A 226 -21.51 -11.26 -9.64
CA LEU A 226 -21.11 -12.63 -9.98
C LEU A 226 -19.81 -13.00 -9.26
N PHE A 227 -18.77 -12.18 -9.40
CA PHE A 227 -17.46 -12.46 -8.82
C PHE A 227 -17.48 -12.35 -7.29
N SER A 228 -18.24 -11.42 -6.72
CA SER A 228 -18.46 -11.33 -5.27
C SER A 228 -19.06 -12.63 -4.71
N ARG A 229 -20.03 -13.23 -5.43
CA ARG A 229 -20.61 -14.53 -5.04
C ARG A 229 -19.62 -15.69 -5.17
N ILE A 230 -18.66 -15.61 -6.09
CA ILE A 230 -17.58 -16.61 -6.21
C ILE A 230 -16.63 -16.46 -5.01
N GLY A 231 -16.16 -15.24 -4.74
CA GLY A 231 -15.23 -14.95 -3.64
C GLY A 231 -15.83 -15.15 -2.25
N SER A 232 -17.15 -15.04 -2.10
CA SER A 232 -17.84 -15.32 -0.83
C SER A 232 -18.09 -16.79 -0.56
N LYS A 233 -17.83 -17.71 -1.50
CA LYS A 233 -18.05 -19.15 -1.27
C LYS A 233 -17.12 -19.64 -0.16
N GLY A 234 -17.71 -20.08 0.95
CA GLY A 234 -16.98 -20.58 2.11
C GLY A 234 -16.76 -19.54 3.22
N LEU A 235 -17.15 -18.28 3.00
CA LEU A 235 -17.15 -17.25 4.04
C LEU A 235 -18.55 -17.10 4.66
N PRO A 236 -18.70 -17.12 5.99
CA PRO A 236 -19.94 -16.71 6.63
C PRO A 236 -20.07 -15.19 6.47
N LEU A 237 -21.01 -14.73 5.65
CA LEU A 237 -21.40 -13.32 5.55
C LEU A 237 -22.57 -13.01 6.48
#